data_AF-X1F2Q9-F1
#
_entry.id   AF-X1F2Q9-F1
#
_cell.length_a   1.000
_cell.length_b   1.000
_cell.length_c   1.000
_cell.angle_alpha   90.00
_cell.angle_beta   90.00
_cell.angle_gamma   90.00
#
_symmetry.space_group_name_H-M   'P 1'
#
loop_
_entity.id
_entity.type
_entity.pdbx_description
1 polymer ?
#
loop_
_entity_poly.entity_id
_entity_poly.type
_entity_poly.pdbx_seq_one_letter_code
_entity_poly.pdbx_strand_id
1 'polypeptide(L)'
;RAHKIAGVYSPNNLPFLQAQILERIYINISKGRGTTIEDLSLLTDYPATSKILWEAIRSLIKKGFLTGSPDQPSSFSIPKERIRFFQLVIERSDYAHKHYSKALLDNFVSQPHQLTLFFEKQEMSELNKHGIVHKWYNYLEDFPYWLIEDKIREYNIGPDGLVLDPFCGSGTTLVSANMFHIDAIGFETNPLMTFVSRVKTHWDIDLDKFRTEIADL
;
A
#
# COMPACT_ATOMS: atom_id res chain seq x y z
N ARG A 1 -31.71 -4.83 32.33
CA ARG A 1 -30.53 -4.76 31.43
C ARG A 1 -30.20 -6.18 31.02
N ALA A 2 -30.62 -6.60 29.83
CA ALA A 2 -30.46 -7.99 29.38
C ALA A 2 -28.98 -8.30 29.10
N HIS A 3 -28.50 -9.42 29.66
CA HIS A 3 -27.21 -10.02 29.33
C HIS A 3 -27.20 -10.43 27.85
N LYS A 4 -26.43 -9.71 27.02
CA LYS A 4 -26.09 -10.15 25.67
C LYS A 4 -25.17 -11.37 25.79
N ILE A 5 -25.67 -12.53 25.36
CA ILE A 5 -24.84 -13.67 24.95
C ILE A 5 -23.81 -13.11 23.96
N ALA A 6 -22.52 -13.36 24.21
CA ALA A 6 -21.41 -12.82 23.42
C ALA A 6 -21.53 -13.29 21.95
N GLY A 7 -22.17 -12.46 21.13
CA GLY A 7 -22.38 -12.73 19.72
C GLY A 7 -21.07 -12.79 18.96
N VAL A 8 -20.99 -13.74 18.03
CA VAL A 8 -19.87 -13.94 17.10
C VAL A 8 -19.51 -12.60 16.44
N TYR A 9 -18.33 -12.07 16.73
CA TYR A 9 -17.89 -10.77 16.20
C TYR A 9 -17.80 -10.82 14.66
N SER A 10 -18.32 -9.80 13.97
CA SER A 10 -18.27 -9.77 12.49
C SER A 10 -16.83 -9.59 12.00
N PRO A 11 -16.33 -10.43 11.07
CA PRO A 11 -15.00 -10.27 10.47
C PRO A 11 -14.78 -8.94 9.76
N ASN A 12 -15.85 -8.34 9.22
CA ASN A 12 -15.77 -7.10 8.44
C ASN A 12 -15.38 -5.86 9.27
N ASN A 13 -15.38 -5.97 10.61
CA ASN A 13 -15.09 -4.86 11.52
C ASN A 13 -13.70 -4.98 12.18
N LEU A 14 -12.81 -5.82 11.63
CA LEU A 14 -11.44 -5.92 12.13
C LEU A 14 -10.59 -4.74 11.64
N PRO A 15 -9.93 -3.99 12.55
CA PRO A 15 -8.91 -3.03 12.17
C PRO A 15 -7.80 -3.69 11.33
N PHE A 16 -7.19 -2.92 10.43
CA PHE A 16 -6.20 -3.40 9.47
C PHE A 16 -5.09 -4.26 10.11
N LEU A 17 -4.45 -3.76 11.17
CA LEU A 17 -3.41 -4.50 11.90
C LEU A 17 -3.92 -5.87 12.42
N GLN A 18 -5.15 -5.92 12.94
CA GLN A 18 -5.74 -7.17 13.44
C GLN A 18 -6.02 -8.13 12.28
N ALA A 19 -6.51 -7.62 11.15
CA ALA A 19 -6.76 -8.43 9.96
C ALA A 19 -5.47 -9.03 9.38
N GLN A 20 -4.40 -8.24 9.27
CA GLN A 20 -3.09 -8.70 8.80
C GLN A 20 -2.50 -9.80 9.69
N ILE A 21 -2.50 -9.57 11.02
CA ILE A 21 -2.02 -10.56 12.00
C ILE A 21 -2.85 -11.84 11.89
N LEU A 22 -4.17 -11.73 11.80
CA LEU A 22 -5.07 -12.87 11.72
C LEU A 22 -4.84 -13.69 10.45
N GLU A 23 -4.70 -13.03 9.29
CA GLU A 23 -4.42 -13.69 8.01
C GLU A 23 -3.11 -14.49 8.09
N ARG A 24 -2.02 -13.89 8.61
CA ARG A 24 -0.74 -14.57 8.76
C ARG A 24 -0.85 -15.80 9.66
N ILE A 25 -1.52 -15.67 10.81
CA ILE A 25 -1.73 -16.79 11.73
C ILE A 25 -2.54 -17.90 11.05
N TYR A 26 -3.60 -17.57 10.32
CA TYR A 26 -4.41 -18.55 9.60
C TYR A 26 -3.61 -19.29 8.54
N ILE A 27 -2.82 -18.58 7.73
CA ILE A 27 -1.94 -19.18 6.72
C ILE A 27 -0.90 -20.11 7.35
N ASN A 28 -0.34 -19.73 8.50
CA ASN A 28 0.63 -20.58 9.18
C ASN A 28 -0.04 -21.86 9.72
N ILE A 29 -1.21 -21.73 10.35
CA ILE A 29 -2.00 -22.88 10.83
C ILE A 29 -2.38 -23.82 9.69
N SER A 30 -2.81 -23.30 8.53
CA SER A 30 -3.16 -24.15 7.37
C SER A 30 -1.98 -24.93 6.81
N LYS A 31 -0.76 -24.42 7.03
CA LYS A 31 0.50 -25.07 6.64
C LYS A 31 1.11 -25.93 7.75
N GLY A 32 0.40 -26.13 8.87
CA GLY A 32 0.91 -26.87 10.04
C GLY A 32 2.09 -26.20 10.74
N ARG A 33 2.24 -24.87 10.61
CA ARG A 33 3.30 -24.08 11.22
C ARG A 33 2.75 -23.20 12.35
N GLY A 34 3.52 -23.09 13.43
CA GLY A 34 3.29 -22.08 14.45
C GLY A 34 3.63 -20.68 13.93
N THR A 35 3.09 -19.64 14.57
CA THR A 35 3.47 -18.25 14.31
C THR A 35 4.32 -17.75 15.47
N THR A 36 5.44 -17.07 15.22
CA THR A 36 6.25 -16.44 16.27
C THR A 36 5.93 -14.95 16.39
N ILE A 37 6.34 -14.31 17.50
CA ILE A 37 6.16 -12.85 17.63
C ILE A 37 7.09 -12.10 16.68
N GLU A 38 8.25 -12.67 16.37
CA GLU A 38 9.21 -12.17 15.40
C GLU A 38 8.62 -12.17 13.98
N ASP A 39 7.90 -13.22 13.59
CA ASP A 39 7.19 -13.27 12.30
C ASP A 39 6.14 -12.15 12.18
N LEU A 40 5.41 -11.89 13.26
CA LEU A 40 4.39 -10.83 13.30
C LEU A 40 5.02 -9.44 13.36
N SER A 41 6.16 -9.31 14.02
CA SER A 41 6.93 -8.08 14.06
C SER A 41 7.42 -7.72 12.65
N LEU A 42 8.01 -8.69 11.94
CA LEU A 42 8.45 -8.51 10.56
C LEU A 42 7.30 -8.21 9.59
N LEU A 43 6.13 -8.81 9.79
CA LEU A 43 4.96 -8.58 8.94
C LEU A 43 4.38 -7.16 9.11
N THR A 44 4.36 -6.65 10.33
CA THR A 44 3.57 -5.46 10.69
C THR A 44 4.41 -4.21 10.89
N ASP A 45 5.74 -4.33 10.78
CA ASP A 45 6.74 -3.30 11.10
C ASP A 45 6.68 -2.76 12.54
N TYR A 46 5.91 -3.42 13.42
CA TYR A 46 5.93 -3.12 14.85
C TYR A 46 6.99 -3.97 15.56
N PRO A 47 7.81 -3.41 16.47
CA PRO A 47 8.76 -4.20 17.26
C PRO A 47 8.07 -5.33 18.03
N ALA A 48 8.76 -6.46 18.23
CA ALA A 48 8.24 -7.59 19.02
C ALA A 48 7.87 -7.20 20.47
N THR A 49 8.46 -6.12 20.99
CA THR A 49 8.15 -5.54 22.31
C THR A 49 6.96 -4.56 22.30
N SER A 50 6.38 -4.28 21.13
CA SER A 50 5.33 -3.27 20.96
C SER A 50 4.04 -3.65 21.67
N LYS A 51 3.60 -2.78 22.59
CA LYS A 51 2.28 -2.93 23.24
C LYS A 51 1.14 -3.00 22.23
N ILE A 52 1.23 -2.26 21.12
CA ILE A 52 0.19 -2.22 20.08
C ILE A 52 0.02 -3.60 19.45
N LEU A 53 1.13 -4.27 19.13
CA LEU A 53 1.13 -5.61 18.55
C LEU A 53 0.50 -6.63 19.51
N TRP A 54 0.93 -6.62 20.78
CA TRP A 54 0.39 -7.50 21.82
C TRP A 54 -1.08 -7.25 22.15
N GLU A 55 -1.54 -6.00 22.14
CA GLU A 55 -2.96 -5.66 22.31
C GLU A 55 -3.80 -6.11 21.10
N ALA A 56 -3.26 -6.04 19.88
CA ALA A 56 -3.94 -6.53 18.69
C ALA A 56 -4.17 -8.05 18.76
N ILE A 57 -3.16 -8.82 19.16
CA ILE A 57 -3.26 -10.29 19.36
C ILE A 57 -4.29 -10.62 20.44
N ARG A 58 -4.21 -9.95 21.61
CA ARG A 58 -5.17 -10.13 22.71
C ARG A 58 -6.60 -9.78 22.28
N SER A 59 -6.76 -8.73 21.47
CA SER A 59 -8.06 -8.35 20.90
C SER A 59 -8.62 -9.43 19.97
N LEU A 60 -7.80 -10.12 19.17
CA LEU A 60 -8.26 -11.21 18.29
C LEU A 60 -8.78 -12.41 19.09
N ILE A 61 -8.10 -12.75 20.19
CA ILE A 61 -8.55 -13.80 21.12
C ILE A 61 -9.87 -13.38 21.79
N LYS A 62 -9.94 -12.16 22.32
CA LYS A 62 -11.15 -11.62 22.97
C LYS A 62 -12.36 -11.56 22.03
N LYS A 63 -12.14 -11.29 20.74
CA LYS A 63 -13.18 -11.26 19.69
C LYS A 63 -13.55 -12.67 19.16
N GLY A 64 -12.90 -13.72 19.66
CA GLY A 64 -13.18 -15.11 19.28
C GLY A 64 -12.74 -15.44 17.85
N PHE A 65 -11.63 -14.88 17.38
CA PHE A 65 -11.01 -15.28 16.10
C PHE A 65 -9.93 -16.33 16.26
N LEU A 66 -9.35 -16.43 17.47
CA LEU A 66 -8.27 -17.33 17.85
C LEU A 66 -8.54 -17.85 19.27
N THR A 67 -8.10 -19.07 19.56
CA THR A 67 -7.97 -19.62 20.92
C THR A 67 -6.51 -19.91 21.22
N GLY A 68 -6.07 -19.68 22.46
CA GLY A 68 -4.69 -19.95 22.91
C GLY A 68 -4.17 -18.88 23.86
N SER A 69 -2.93 -19.04 24.32
CA SER A 69 -2.28 -18.02 25.15
C SER A 69 -1.67 -16.93 24.27
N PRO A 70 -1.89 -15.63 24.56
CA PRO A 70 -1.21 -14.55 23.85
C PRO A 70 0.31 -14.73 23.87
N ASP A 71 0.86 -15.14 25.01
CA ASP A 71 2.30 -15.25 25.28
C ASP A 71 2.98 -16.40 24.52
N GLN A 72 2.19 -17.27 23.87
CA GLN A 72 2.68 -18.36 23.04
C GLN A 72 1.97 -18.36 21.68
N PRO A 73 2.32 -17.45 20.75
CA PRO A 73 1.66 -17.34 19.46
C PRO A 73 1.73 -18.60 18.58
N SER A 74 2.67 -19.51 18.88
CA SER A 74 2.80 -20.80 18.22
C SER A 74 1.69 -21.80 18.59
N SER A 75 0.93 -21.55 19.66
CA SER A 75 -0.10 -22.44 20.20
C SER A 75 -1.53 -22.11 19.72
N PHE A 76 -1.69 -21.11 18.85
CA PHE A 76 -3.01 -20.66 18.43
C PHE A 76 -3.77 -21.74 17.66
N SER A 77 -5.07 -21.82 17.95
CA SER A 77 -6.02 -22.72 17.30
C SER A 77 -7.26 -21.95 16.84
N ILE A 78 -7.98 -22.53 15.88
CA ILE A 78 -9.18 -21.92 15.29
C ILE A 78 -10.42 -22.35 16.08
N PRO A 79 -11.21 -21.40 16.64
CA PRO A 79 -12.49 -21.72 17.25
C PRO A 79 -13.44 -22.41 16.25
N LYS A 80 -14.28 -23.35 16.71
CA LYS A 80 -15.18 -24.13 15.84
C LYS A 80 -16.12 -23.23 15.02
N GLU A 81 -16.62 -22.17 15.64
CA GLU A 81 -17.47 -21.15 15.04
C GLU A 81 -16.79 -20.33 13.94
N ARG A 82 -15.45 -20.39 13.82
CA ARG A 82 -14.65 -19.66 12.82
C ARG A 82 -14.11 -20.51 11.68
N ILE A 83 -14.31 -21.83 11.70
CA ILE A 83 -13.77 -22.73 10.66
C ILE A 83 -14.16 -22.28 9.25
N ARG A 84 -15.43 -21.90 9.03
CA ARG A 84 -15.90 -21.41 7.72
C ARG A 84 -15.17 -20.13 7.29
N PHE A 85 -14.96 -19.19 8.21
CA PHE A 85 -14.25 -17.95 7.91
C PHE A 85 -12.77 -18.22 7.63
N PHE A 86 -12.15 -19.10 8.42
CA PHE A 86 -10.79 -19.58 8.19
C PHE A 86 -10.62 -20.15 6.78
N GLN A 87 -11.48 -21.07 6.34
CA GLN A 87 -11.44 -21.64 4.99
C GLN A 87 -11.52 -20.56 3.90
N LEU A 88 -12.46 -19.61 4.04
CA LEU A 88 -12.60 -18.49 3.09
C LEU A 88 -11.35 -17.61 2.99
N VAL A 89 -10.65 -17.38 4.11
CA VAL A 89 -9.39 -16.64 4.12
C VAL A 89 -8.32 -17.43 3.38
N ILE A 90 -8.17 -18.73 3.66
CA ILE A 90 -7.18 -19.58 2.98
C ILE A 90 -7.41 -19.64 1.46
N GLU A 91 -8.65 -19.85 1.02
CA GLU A 91 -9.00 -19.84 -0.41
C GLU A 91 -8.65 -18.51 -1.09
N ARG A 92 -8.86 -17.39 -0.40
CA ARG A 92 -8.52 -16.05 -0.92
C ARG A 92 -7.03 -15.78 -0.94
N SER A 93 -6.27 -16.31 0.02
CA SER A 93 -4.82 -16.13 0.12
C SER A 93 -4.05 -17.14 -0.73
N ASP A 94 -4.70 -18.13 -1.35
CA ASP A 94 -4.06 -19.06 -2.30
C ASP A 94 -3.91 -18.41 -3.69
N TYR A 95 -2.89 -17.57 -3.84
CA TYR A 95 -2.56 -16.94 -5.12
C TYR A 95 -1.97 -17.92 -6.14
N ALA A 96 -1.41 -19.04 -5.68
CA ALA A 96 -0.69 -19.99 -6.54
C ALA A 96 -1.63 -20.77 -7.46
N HIS A 97 -2.86 -21.04 -7.00
CA HIS A 97 -3.88 -21.77 -7.76
C HIS A 97 -5.02 -20.88 -8.26
N LYS A 98 -4.86 -19.54 -8.20
CA LYS A 98 -5.85 -18.63 -8.79
C LYS A 98 -5.78 -18.69 -10.31
N HIS A 99 -6.87 -19.13 -10.91
CA HIS A 99 -7.09 -19.00 -12.35
C HIS A 99 -7.55 -17.58 -12.68
N TYR A 100 -6.65 -16.76 -13.22
CA TYR A 100 -7.00 -15.46 -13.77
C TYR A 100 -7.60 -15.63 -15.17
N SER A 101 -8.60 -14.81 -15.51
CA SER A 101 -9.20 -14.84 -16.84
C SER A 101 -8.16 -14.52 -17.91
N LYS A 102 -8.18 -15.26 -19.02
CA LYS A 102 -7.27 -15.04 -20.15
C LYS A 102 -7.30 -13.59 -20.64
N ALA A 103 -8.47 -12.96 -20.68
CA ALA A 103 -8.62 -11.54 -21.04
C ALA A 103 -7.81 -10.56 -20.14
N LEU A 104 -7.67 -10.87 -18.85
CA LEU A 104 -6.90 -10.04 -17.91
C LEU A 104 -5.40 -10.24 -18.13
N LEU A 105 -4.98 -11.48 -18.42
CA LEU A 105 -3.59 -11.80 -18.77
C LEU A 105 -3.18 -11.22 -20.13
N ASP A 106 -4.06 -11.29 -21.13
CA ASP A 106 -3.83 -10.77 -22.48
C ASP A 106 -3.61 -9.24 -22.47
N ASN A 107 -4.24 -8.51 -21.54
CA ASN A 107 -4.03 -7.07 -21.35
C ASN A 107 -2.64 -6.69 -20.81
N PHE A 108 -1.89 -7.63 -20.23
CA PHE A 108 -0.49 -7.39 -19.83
C PHE A 108 0.50 -7.61 -20.98
N VAL A 109 0.08 -8.36 -22.02
CA VAL A 109 0.94 -8.75 -23.15
C VAL A 109 0.79 -7.79 -24.33
N SER A 110 -0.30 -7.02 -24.40
CA SER A 110 -0.40 -5.91 -25.34
C SER A 110 0.74 -4.93 -25.07
N GLN A 111 1.66 -4.83 -26.03
CA GLN A 111 2.71 -3.82 -26.04
C GLN A 111 2.06 -2.47 -25.71
N PRO A 112 2.53 -1.76 -24.66
CA PRO A 112 2.08 -0.40 -24.45
C PRO A 112 2.35 0.31 -25.78
N HIS A 113 1.30 0.82 -26.42
CA HIS A 113 1.55 1.76 -27.50
C HIS A 113 2.37 2.87 -26.86
N GLN A 114 3.63 3.00 -27.28
CA GLN A 114 4.46 4.13 -26.90
C GLN A 114 3.65 5.36 -27.29
N LEU A 115 3.00 5.97 -26.30
CA LEU A 115 2.33 7.23 -26.52
C LEU A 115 3.43 8.16 -27.04
N THR A 116 3.24 8.75 -28.21
CA THR A 116 4.09 9.79 -28.77
C THR A 116 3.95 11.05 -27.91
N LEU A 117 4.45 10.97 -26.67
CA LEU A 117 4.27 11.98 -25.63
C LEU A 117 5.25 13.13 -25.75
N PHE A 118 6.24 13.04 -26.63
CA PHE A 118 7.31 14.03 -26.72
C PHE A 118 7.50 14.46 -28.17
N PHE A 119 6.68 15.41 -28.61
CA PHE A 119 7.08 16.31 -29.67
C PHE A 119 8.09 17.30 -29.07
N GLU A 120 9.23 17.51 -29.73
CA GLU A 120 10.46 18.18 -29.24
C GLU A 120 10.31 19.64 -28.75
N LYS A 121 9.10 20.16 -28.52
CA LYS A 121 8.84 21.52 -28.00
C LYS A 121 7.56 21.60 -27.16
N GLN A 122 7.50 20.89 -26.04
CA GLN A 122 6.42 21.10 -25.07
C GLN A 122 6.99 21.55 -23.73
N GLU A 123 6.41 22.61 -23.16
CA GLU A 123 6.68 23.00 -21.78
C GLU A 123 6.18 21.92 -20.81
N MET A 124 6.79 21.81 -19.63
CA MET A 124 6.44 20.75 -18.67
C MET A 124 4.96 20.76 -18.28
N SER A 125 4.31 21.92 -18.33
CA SER A 125 2.86 22.09 -18.13
C SER A 125 2.00 21.41 -19.23
N GLU A 126 2.48 21.33 -20.47
CA GLU A 126 1.80 20.63 -21.57
C GLU A 126 1.95 19.11 -21.43
N LEU A 127 3.10 18.62 -20.97
CA LEU A 127 3.30 17.21 -20.62
C LEU A 127 2.36 16.78 -19.47
N ASN A 128 2.08 17.70 -18.56
CA ASN A 128 1.16 17.48 -17.45
C ASN A 128 -0.31 17.40 -17.85
N LYS A 129 -0.73 17.99 -18.98
CA LYS A 129 -2.13 17.89 -19.46
C LYS A 129 -2.60 16.44 -19.57
N HIS A 130 -1.70 15.54 -19.94
CA HIS A 130 -2.01 14.13 -20.05
C HIS A 130 -1.97 13.39 -18.70
N GLY A 131 -1.42 14.03 -17.66
CA GLY A 131 -1.29 13.51 -16.31
C GLY A 131 -0.29 12.35 -16.25
N ILE A 132 0.79 12.41 -17.04
CA ILE A 132 1.66 11.26 -17.33
C ILE A 132 2.15 10.62 -16.03
N VAL A 133 2.67 11.41 -15.08
CA VAL A 133 3.17 10.92 -13.79
C VAL A 133 2.05 10.83 -12.74
N HIS A 134 1.14 11.82 -12.71
CA HIS A 134 0.05 11.85 -11.74
C HIS A 134 -0.86 10.61 -11.81
N LYS A 135 -1.04 10.03 -13.01
CA LYS A 135 -1.88 8.85 -13.25
C LYS A 135 -1.18 7.50 -13.08
N TRP A 136 0.09 7.46 -12.66
CA TRP A 136 0.75 6.18 -12.33
C TRP A 136 0.04 5.43 -11.19
N TYR A 137 -0.71 6.15 -10.37
CA TYR A 137 -1.57 5.59 -9.33
C TYR A 137 -2.76 6.50 -9.13
N ASN A 138 -3.98 5.94 -9.20
CA ASN A 138 -5.23 6.66 -8.93
C ASN A 138 -5.53 6.62 -7.43
N TYR A 139 -5.41 7.76 -6.75
CA TYR A 139 -5.78 7.90 -5.36
C TYR A 139 -7.10 8.67 -5.24
N LEU A 140 -8.02 8.18 -4.41
CA LEU A 140 -9.39 8.72 -4.35
C LEU A 140 -9.40 10.13 -3.78
N GLU A 141 -8.50 10.41 -2.84
CA GLU A 141 -8.36 11.69 -2.15
C GLU A 141 -7.37 12.64 -2.84
N ASP A 142 -6.96 12.37 -4.08
CA ASP A 142 -6.15 13.30 -4.87
C ASP A 142 -6.95 14.54 -5.28
N PHE A 143 -6.23 15.66 -5.44
CA PHE A 143 -6.71 16.88 -6.06
C PHE A 143 -6.00 17.08 -7.42
N PRO A 144 -6.53 17.93 -8.31
CA PRO A 144 -5.94 18.09 -9.62
C PRO A 144 -4.60 18.84 -9.60
N TYR A 145 -3.63 18.36 -10.39
CA TYR A 145 -2.28 18.92 -10.44
C TYR A 145 -2.23 20.40 -10.85
N TRP A 146 -3.13 20.86 -11.72
CA TRP A 146 -3.14 22.25 -12.18
C TRP A 146 -3.38 23.25 -11.05
N LEU A 147 -4.00 22.82 -9.94
CA LEU A 147 -4.15 23.64 -8.75
C LEU A 147 -2.78 24.07 -8.19
N ILE A 148 -1.78 23.19 -8.21
CA ILE A 148 -0.44 23.48 -7.70
C ILE A 148 0.33 24.35 -8.69
N GLU A 149 0.20 24.07 -9.98
CA GLU A 149 0.81 24.92 -11.02
C GLU A 149 0.30 26.37 -10.93
N ASP A 150 -1.01 26.55 -10.78
CA ASP A 150 -1.62 27.87 -10.63
C ASP A 150 -1.08 28.59 -9.40
N LYS A 151 -0.88 27.87 -8.28
CA LYS A 151 -0.30 28.45 -7.06
C LYS A 151 1.18 28.78 -7.19
N ILE A 152 1.96 27.94 -7.87
CA ILE A 152 3.38 28.23 -8.18
C ILE A 152 3.48 29.51 -9.01
N ARG A 153 2.63 29.68 -10.03
CA ARG A 153 2.58 30.89 -10.86
C ARG A 153 2.07 32.11 -10.08
N GLU A 154 0.99 31.96 -9.31
CA GLU A 154 0.38 33.04 -8.51
C GLU A 154 1.38 33.62 -7.51
N TYR A 155 2.14 32.76 -6.83
CA TYR A 155 3.15 33.18 -5.86
C TYR A 155 4.53 33.45 -6.48
N ASN A 156 4.69 33.28 -7.80
CA ASN A 156 5.94 33.46 -8.53
C ASN A 156 7.11 32.69 -7.89
N ILE A 157 6.87 31.42 -7.54
CA ILE A 157 7.88 30.54 -6.94
C ILE A 157 8.87 30.14 -8.03
N GLY A 158 10.12 30.56 -7.85
CA GLY A 158 11.22 30.20 -8.77
C GLY A 158 11.96 28.92 -8.34
N PRO A 159 12.99 28.52 -9.11
CA PRO A 159 13.79 27.32 -8.84
C PRO A 159 14.47 27.30 -7.47
N ASP A 160 14.77 28.47 -6.90
CA ASP A 160 15.35 28.59 -5.54
C ASP A 160 14.29 28.45 -4.42
N GLY A 161 13.03 28.20 -4.79
CA GLY A 161 11.91 28.02 -3.87
C GLY A 161 11.84 26.63 -3.27
N LEU A 162 11.14 26.52 -2.15
CA LEU A 162 10.87 25.25 -1.47
C LEU A 162 9.36 25.10 -1.22
N VAL A 163 8.77 24.01 -1.71
CA VAL A 163 7.38 23.65 -1.47
C VAL A 163 7.30 22.61 -0.35
N LEU A 164 6.45 22.86 0.64
CA LEU A 164 6.21 21.93 1.74
C LEU A 164 4.77 21.44 1.71
N ASP A 165 4.60 20.11 1.66
CA ASP A 165 3.29 19.46 1.80
C ASP A 165 3.29 18.53 3.03
N PRO A 166 2.64 18.91 4.15
CA PRO A 166 2.62 18.09 5.36
C PRO A 166 1.73 16.84 5.25
N PHE A 167 0.95 16.70 4.18
CA PHE A 167 0.03 15.57 3.95
C PHE A 167 0.04 15.18 2.46
N CYS A 168 1.23 14.83 1.96
CA CYS A 168 1.47 14.77 0.53
C CYS A 168 0.74 13.64 -0.21
N GLY A 169 0.18 12.66 0.51
CA GLY A 169 -0.60 11.57 -0.08
C GLY A 169 0.16 10.88 -1.21
N SER A 170 -0.48 10.75 -2.36
CA SER A 170 0.13 10.12 -3.55
C SER A 170 1.23 10.99 -4.21
N GLY A 171 1.47 12.21 -3.72
CA GLY A 171 2.57 13.07 -4.12
C GLY A 171 2.22 14.13 -5.17
N THR A 172 0.95 14.48 -5.39
CA THR A 172 0.55 15.46 -6.41
C THR A 172 1.31 16.78 -6.28
N THR A 173 1.39 17.36 -5.07
CA THR A 173 2.17 18.59 -4.83
C THR A 173 3.65 18.42 -5.18
N LEU A 174 4.26 17.33 -4.77
CA LEU A 174 5.70 17.09 -4.94
C LEU A 174 6.04 16.88 -6.42
N VAL A 175 5.24 16.10 -7.13
CA VAL A 175 5.39 15.86 -8.56
C VAL A 175 5.24 17.17 -9.32
N SER A 176 4.20 17.97 -9.02
CA SER A 176 3.99 19.27 -9.67
C SER A 176 5.12 20.26 -9.37
N ALA A 177 5.68 20.29 -8.15
CA ALA A 177 6.83 21.14 -7.85
C ALA A 177 8.09 20.70 -8.63
N ASN A 178 8.35 19.38 -8.68
CA ASN A 178 9.50 18.81 -9.41
C ASN A 178 9.42 19.12 -10.92
N MET A 179 8.21 19.15 -11.49
CA MET A 179 7.94 19.56 -12.87
C MET A 179 8.37 21.00 -13.18
N PHE A 180 8.37 21.87 -12.18
CA PHE A 180 8.80 23.26 -12.31
C PHE A 180 10.25 23.46 -11.87
N HIS A 181 11.00 22.38 -11.62
CA HIS A 181 12.35 22.41 -11.05
C HIS A 181 12.41 23.14 -9.71
N ILE A 182 11.38 22.97 -8.88
CA ILE A 182 11.27 23.54 -7.54
C ILE A 182 11.46 22.42 -6.53
N ASP A 183 12.31 22.64 -5.53
CA ASP A 183 12.51 21.67 -4.45
C ASP A 183 11.22 21.49 -3.64
N ALA A 184 10.95 20.25 -3.23
CA ALA A 184 9.76 19.94 -2.44
C ALA A 184 10.02 18.90 -1.35
N ILE A 185 9.39 19.12 -0.20
CA ILE A 185 9.40 18.20 0.95
C ILE A 185 7.97 17.79 1.26
N GLY A 186 7.74 16.47 1.36
CA GLY A 186 6.44 15.91 1.69
C GLY A 186 6.49 15.01 2.92
N PHE A 187 5.45 15.09 3.75
CA PHE A 187 5.21 14.17 4.86
C PHE A 187 3.94 13.36 4.61
N GLU A 188 4.02 12.05 4.84
CA GLU A 188 2.88 11.14 4.77
C GLU A 188 3.07 9.98 5.75
N THR A 189 1.99 9.57 6.39
CA THR A 189 1.97 8.49 7.38
C THR A 189 1.55 7.15 6.78
N ASN A 190 0.78 7.14 5.70
CA ASN A 190 0.36 5.94 4.99
C ASN A 190 1.53 5.37 4.18
N PRO A 191 2.05 4.17 4.53
CA PRO A 191 3.24 3.61 3.87
C PRO A 191 3.06 3.38 2.36
N LEU A 192 1.85 3.03 1.91
CA LEU A 192 1.57 2.84 0.49
C LEU A 192 1.65 4.18 -0.26
N MET A 193 1.11 5.25 0.31
CA MET A 193 1.15 6.58 -0.30
C MET A 193 2.57 7.14 -0.29
N THR A 194 3.34 6.89 0.79
CA THR A 194 4.77 7.21 0.84
C THR A 194 5.55 6.47 -0.25
N PHE A 195 5.25 5.19 -0.51
CA PHE A 195 5.87 4.45 -1.61
C PHE A 195 5.51 5.04 -2.98
N VAL A 196 4.21 5.27 -3.22
CA VAL A 196 3.73 5.82 -4.49
C VAL A 196 4.34 7.20 -4.77
N SER A 197 4.33 8.09 -3.77
CA SER A 197 4.91 9.43 -3.92
C SER A 197 6.42 9.36 -4.20
N ARG A 198 7.17 8.53 -3.46
CA ARG A 198 8.60 8.31 -3.72
C ARG A 198 8.89 7.86 -5.15
N VAL A 199 8.13 6.89 -5.66
CA VAL A 199 8.28 6.41 -7.03
C VAL A 199 7.94 7.52 -8.03
N LYS A 200 6.82 8.22 -7.83
CA LYS A 200 6.40 9.33 -8.70
C LYS A 200 7.39 10.50 -8.71
N THR A 201 8.22 10.66 -7.69
CA THR A 201 9.23 11.74 -7.60
C THR A 201 10.66 11.30 -7.90
N HIS A 202 10.92 10.02 -8.19
CA HIS A 202 12.27 9.52 -8.45
C HIS A 202 12.63 9.61 -9.94
N TRP A 203 13.17 10.76 -10.35
CA TRP A 203 13.42 11.06 -11.77
C TRP A 203 14.91 11.02 -12.16
N ASP A 204 15.80 10.93 -11.18
CA ASP A 204 17.24 10.79 -11.38
C ASP A 204 17.59 9.31 -11.68
N ILE A 205 17.08 8.83 -12.82
CA ILE A 205 17.28 7.46 -13.29
C ILE A 205 18.61 7.41 -14.04
N ASP A 206 19.53 6.58 -13.55
CA ASP A 206 20.77 6.25 -14.26
C ASP A 206 20.44 5.47 -15.55
N LEU A 207 20.50 6.18 -16.68
CA LEU A 207 20.16 5.63 -17.98
C LEU A 207 21.15 4.58 -18.46
N ASP A 208 22.42 4.65 -18.06
CA ASP A 208 23.45 3.70 -18.47
C ASP A 208 23.27 2.37 -17.73
N LYS A 209 23.01 2.46 -16.42
CA LYS A 209 22.62 1.31 -15.61
C LYS A 209 21.32 0.69 -16.12
N PHE A 210 20.30 1.51 -16.38
CA PHE A 210 19.02 1.03 -16.92
C PHE A 210 19.21 0.27 -18.23
N ARG A 211 20.01 0.81 -19.17
CA ARG A 211 20.31 0.15 -20.46
C ARG A 211 20.99 -1.21 -20.28
N THR A 212 21.84 -1.35 -19.27
CA THR A 212 22.53 -2.61 -18.97
C THR A 212 21.56 -3.63 -18.39
N GLU A 213 20.74 -3.25 -17.42
CA GLU A 213 19.78 -4.15 -16.77
C GLU A 213 18.66 -4.65 -17.70
N ILE A 214 18.23 -3.84 -18.68
CA ILE A 214 17.22 -4.27 -19.65
C ILE A 214 17.77 -5.16 -20.77
N ALA A 215 19.08 -5.14 -21.03
CA ALA A 215 19.68 -5.98 -22.06
C ALA A 215 19.77 -7.46 -21.65
N ASP A 216 19.67 -7.72 -20.35
CA ASP A 216 19.69 -9.07 -19.73
C ASP A 216 18.27 -9.66 -19.52
N LEU A 217 17.21 -8.93 -19.89
CA LEU A 217 15.80 -9.33 -19.80
C LEU A 217 15.25 -9.83 -21.16
#